data_AF-A1D9Z2-F1
#
_entry.id   AF-A1D9Z2-F1
#
_cell.length_a   1.000
_cell.length_b   1.000
_cell.length_c   1.000
_cell.angle_alpha   90.00
_cell.angle_beta   90.00
_cell.angle_gamma   90.00
#
_symmetry.space_group_name_H-M   'P 1'
#
loop_
_entity.id
_entity.type
_entity.pdbx_description
1 polymer ?
#
loop_
_entity_poly.entity_id
_entity_poly.type
_entity_poly.pdbx_seq_one_letter_code
_entity_poly.pdbx_strand_id
1 'polypeptide(L)'
;MQGCIVATLGQLLEISEGIPPTGPVYIFADVRDVAEAHVRAIEVVEDGGRRFFTVGGFFSNKRIADVIREVCPDAEGGLPRDMPDDFHADVYGWDNSKSREVLGLEYRDLKTCVRDTVQSLMRLLE
;
A
#
# COMPACT_ATOMS: atom_id res chain seq x y z
N MET A 1 -3.64 -6.32 -11.41
CA MET A 1 -2.61 -5.42 -10.86
C MET A 1 -2.77 -5.23 -9.34
N GLN A 2 -3.32 -6.21 -8.62
CA GLN A 2 -3.70 -6.11 -7.19
C GLN A 2 -2.68 -6.75 -6.22
N GLY A 3 -1.53 -7.23 -6.70
CA GLY A 3 -0.66 -8.14 -5.94
C GLY A 3 0.56 -7.51 -5.24
N CYS A 4 0.82 -6.21 -5.36
CA CYS A 4 2.16 -5.71 -5.01
C CYS A 4 2.43 -5.59 -3.51
N ILE A 5 1.48 -5.13 -2.69
CA ILE A 5 1.78 -4.81 -1.28
C ILE A 5 1.85 -6.07 -0.39
N VAL A 6 0.92 -7.02 -0.57
CA VAL A 6 0.81 -8.20 0.30
C VAL A 6 2.00 -9.15 0.09
N ALA A 7 2.45 -9.32 -1.16
CA ALA A 7 3.66 -10.09 -1.46
C ALA A 7 4.89 -9.47 -0.78
N THR A 8 5.01 -8.14 -0.85
CA THR A 8 6.14 -7.42 -0.25
C THR A 8 6.17 -7.54 1.27
N LEU A 9 5.06 -7.39 2.00
CA LEU A 9 5.10 -7.46 3.48
C LEU A 9 5.50 -8.84 4.03
N GLY A 10 5.00 -9.93 3.44
CA GLY A 10 5.40 -11.29 3.84
C GLY A 10 6.88 -11.55 3.57
N GLN A 11 7.37 -11.11 2.40
CA GLN A 11 8.79 -11.18 2.08
C GLN A 11 9.65 -10.32 3.01
N LEU A 12 9.20 -9.11 3.36
CA LEU A 12 9.93 -8.19 4.23
C LEU A 12 10.17 -8.75 5.64
N LEU A 13 9.23 -9.53 6.19
CA LEU A 13 9.35 -10.11 7.53
C LEU A 13 10.34 -11.28 7.63
N GLU A 14 10.77 -11.84 6.49
CA GLU A 14 11.66 -13.01 6.42
C GLU A 14 13.06 -12.69 5.86
N ILE A 15 13.33 -11.43 5.48
CA ILE A 15 14.57 -11.05 4.80
C ILE A 15 15.68 -10.68 5.81
N SER A 16 16.64 -11.60 5.97
CA SER A 16 17.88 -11.39 6.73
C SER A 16 19.01 -10.73 5.90
N GLU A 17 18.96 -10.81 4.57
CA GLU A 17 20.05 -10.40 3.65
C GLU A 17 19.89 -8.96 3.09
N GLY A 18 18.88 -8.22 3.52
CA GLY A 18 18.62 -6.86 3.06
C GLY A 18 17.42 -6.76 2.12
N ILE A 19 16.63 -5.71 2.31
CA ILE A 19 15.38 -5.48 1.59
C ILE A 19 15.69 -5.04 0.15
N PRO A 20 15.06 -5.65 -0.88
CA PRO A 20 15.29 -5.28 -2.28
C PRO A 20 14.78 -3.85 -2.57
N PRO A 21 15.29 -3.21 -3.63
CA PRO A 21 14.72 -1.94 -4.12
C PRO A 21 13.22 -2.04 -4.39
N THR A 22 12.50 -0.94 -4.17
CA THR A 22 11.06 -0.78 -4.44
C THR A 22 10.79 -0.64 -5.93
N GLY A 23 11.64 0.13 -6.64
CA GLY A 23 11.41 0.52 -8.03
C GLY A 23 11.15 -0.65 -8.98
N PRO A 24 10.43 -0.43 -10.10
CA PRO A 24 10.09 0.88 -10.67
C PRO A 24 8.70 1.43 -10.30
N VAL A 25 7.93 0.71 -9.45
CA VAL A 25 6.56 1.10 -9.11
C VAL A 25 6.46 1.52 -7.65
N TYR A 26 6.05 2.78 -7.42
CA TYR A 26 6.02 3.38 -6.09
C TYR A 26 4.61 3.73 -5.62
N ILE A 27 3.56 3.36 -6.35
CA ILE A 27 2.18 3.66 -5.96
C ILE A 27 1.51 2.45 -5.29
N PHE A 28 0.62 2.71 -4.34
CA PHE A 28 -0.08 1.67 -3.59
C PHE A 28 -1.59 1.94 -3.54
N ALA A 29 -2.37 0.89 -3.25
CA ALA A 29 -3.80 0.98 -2.97
C ALA A 29 -4.17 0.05 -1.81
N ASP A 30 -5.02 0.50 -0.90
CA ASP A 30 -5.59 -0.37 0.13
C ASP A 30 -6.65 -1.28 -0.49
N VAL A 31 -6.66 -2.56 -0.11
CA VAL A 31 -7.62 -3.55 -0.63
C VAL A 31 -9.08 -3.16 -0.32
N ARG A 32 -9.32 -2.47 0.80
CA ARG A 32 -10.64 -1.99 1.21
C ARG A 32 -11.11 -0.84 0.32
N ASP A 33 -10.21 0.07 -0.05
CA ASP A 33 -10.52 1.16 -0.98
C ASP A 33 -10.81 0.61 -2.38
N VAL A 34 -10.08 -0.44 -2.79
CA VAL A 34 -10.34 -1.15 -4.06
C VAL A 34 -11.69 -1.86 -4.01
N ALA A 35 -12.03 -2.54 -2.92
CA ALA A 35 -13.33 -3.21 -2.78
C ALA A 35 -14.48 -2.19 -2.83
N GLU A 36 -14.36 -1.09 -2.09
CA GLU A 36 -15.33 0.01 -2.09
C GLU A 36 -15.51 0.59 -3.50
N ALA A 37 -14.41 0.80 -4.22
CA ALA A 37 -14.46 1.28 -5.60
C ALA A 37 -15.25 0.36 -6.52
N HIS A 38 -15.11 -0.96 -6.37
CA HIS A 38 -15.86 -1.93 -7.17
C HIS A 38 -17.36 -1.89 -6.85
N VAL A 39 -17.72 -1.83 -5.56
CA VAL A 39 -19.13 -1.75 -5.14
C VAL A 39 -19.78 -0.47 -5.68
N ARG A 40 -19.17 0.68 -5.44
CA ARG A 40 -19.71 1.97 -5.88
C ARG A 40 -19.76 2.11 -7.40
N ALA A 41 -18.77 1.57 -8.12
CA ALA A 41 -18.78 1.63 -9.57
C ALA A 41 -19.96 0.88 -10.21
N ILE A 42 -20.52 -0.13 -9.55
CA ILE A 42 -21.72 -0.83 -10.02
C ILE A 42 -22.98 0.05 -9.88
N GLU A 43 -23.02 0.91 -8.87
CA GLU A 43 -24.18 1.78 -8.58
C GLU A 43 -24.26 2.99 -9.52
N VAL A 44 -23.14 3.41 -10.13
CA VAL A 44 -23.10 4.52 -11.09
C VAL A 44 -23.38 4.03 -12.51
N VAL A 45 -24.58 3.50 -12.73
CA VAL A 45 -25.03 2.83 -13.97
C VAL A 45 -25.02 3.78 -15.20
N GLU A 46 -25.25 5.07 -14.98
CA GLU A 46 -25.25 6.12 -16.02
C GLU A 46 -23.87 6.28 -16.71
N ASP A 47 -22.81 5.69 -16.13
CA ASP A 47 -21.41 5.91 -16.47
C ASP A 47 -20.66 4.64 -16.93
N GLY A 48 -21.38 3.73 -17.60
CA GLY A 48 -20.78 2.55 -18.22
C GLY A 48 -19.53 2.89 -19.06
N GLY A 49 -18.47 2.09 -18.91
CA GLY A 49 -17.22 2.26 -19.67
C GLY A 49 -16.20 3.24 -19.06
N ARG A 50 -16.45 3.79 -17.88
CA ARG A 50 -15.45 4.60 -17.15
C ARG A 50 -14.39 3.73 -16.47
N ARG A 51 -13.18 4.30 -16.34
CA ARG A 51 -12.07 3.72 -15.59
C ARG A 51 -11.77 4.60 -14.39
N PHE A 52 -11.70 4.00 -13.21
CA PHE A 52 -11.40 4.68 -11.95
C PHE A 52 -10.03 4.24 -11.46
N PHE A 53 -9.13 5.19 -11.27
CA PHE A 53 -7.78 4.89 -10.81
C PHE A 53 -7.73 4.93 -9.27
N THR A 54 -7.55 3.78 -8.64
CA THR A 54 -7.51 3.62 -7.19
C THR A 54 -6.08 3.65 -6.69
N VAL A 55 -5.62 4.82 -6.23
CA VAL A 55 -4.27 5.04 -5.70
C VAL A 55 -4.35 5.83 -4.41
N GLY A 56 -3.82 5.27 -3.32
CA GLY A 56 -3.82 5.90 -2.00
C GLY A 56 -2.60 6.76 -1.71
N GLY A 57 -1.49 6.53 -2.40
CA GLY A 57 -0.27 7.30 -2.21
C GLY A 57 0.96 6.63 -2.80
N PHE A 58 2.11 7.15 -2.40
CA PHE A 58 3.40 6.55 -2.66
C PHE A 58 3.86 5.63 -1.52
N PHE A 59 4.66 4.62 -1.85
CA PHE A 59 5.35 3.76 -0.90
C PHE A 59 6.80 3.52 -1.33
N SER A 60 7.61 3.08 -0.39
CA SER A 60 8.87 2.39 -0.64
C SER A 60 9.05 1.30 0.40
N ASN A 61 9.87 0.29 0.11
CA ASN A 61 10.14 -0.78 1.06
C ASN A 61 10.77 -0.23 2.35
N LYS A 62 11.57 0.84 2.25
CA LYS A 62 12.07 1.61 3.41
C LYS A 62 10.95 2.19 4.24
N ARG A 63 10.01 2.90 3.62
CA ARG A 63 8.87 3.52 4.31
C ARG A 63 7.95 2.49 4.95
N ILE A 64 7.74 1.35 4.29
CA ILE A 64 6.99 0.23 4.89
C ILE A 64 7.73 -0.27 6.14
N ALA A 65 9.03 -0.57 6.04
CA ALA A 65 9.82 -1.03 7.18
C ALA A 65 9.81 -0.02 8.34
N ASP A 66 9.91 1.28 8.05
CA ASP A 66 9.82 2.34 9.06
C ASP A 66 8.47 2.37 9.77
N VAL A 67 7.37 2.24 9.02
CA VAL A 67 6.04 2.14 9.62
C VAL A 67 5.92 0.88 10.48
N ILE A 68 6.41 -0.28 10.01
CA ILE A 68 6.37 -1.53 10.78
C ILE A 68 7.08 -1.35 12.13
N ARG A 69 8.29 -0.76 12.14
CA ARG A 69 9.02 -0.48 13.39
C ARG A 69 8.26 0.45 14.32
N GLU A 70 7.52 1.42 13.77
CA GLU A 70 6.70 2.33 14.59
C GLU A 70 5.49 1.63 15.22
N VAL A 71 4.82 0.75 14.47
CA VAL A 71 3.51 0.19 14.87
C VAL A 71 3.59 -1.21 15.49
N CYS A 72 4.71 -1.91 15.32
CA CYS A 72 4.94 -3.25 15.85
C CYS A 72 6.43 -3.43 16.22
N PRO A 73 6.84 -2.96 17.41
CA PRO A 73 8.22 -3.09 17.88
C PRO A 73 8.70 -4.54 17.96
N ASP A 74 7.80 -5.49 18.22
CA ASP A 74 8.13 -6.93 18.31
C ASP A 74 8.62 -7.50 16.96
N ALA A 75 8.24 -6.88 15.84
CA ALA A 75 8.70 -7.25 14.50
C ALA A 75 10.03 -6.60 14.11
N GLU A 76 10.61 -5.74 14.95
CA GLU A 76 11.84 -4.99 14.62
C GLU A 76 13.03 -5.92 14.34
N GLY A 77 13.14 -7.03 15.08
CA GLY A 77 14.27 -7.96 14.97
C GLY A 77 14.42 -8.63 13.60
N GLY A 78 13.35 -8.66 12.79
CA GLY A 78 13.35 -9.22 11.44
C GLY A 78 13.67 -8.22 10.33
N LEU A 79 13.82 -6.93 10.62
CA LEU A 79 13.98 -5.88 9.61
C LEU A 79 15.39 -5.28 9.61
N PRO A 80 16.07 -5.18 8.45
CA PRO A 80 17.33 -4.45 8.33
C PRO A 80 17.18 -2.99 8.79
N ARG A 81 18.08 -2.47 9.62
CA ARG A 81 17.98 -1.09 10.16
C ARG A 81 18.43 -0.02 9.17
N ASP A 82 19.59 -0.23 8.57
CA ASP A 82 20.23 0.75 7.69
C ASP A 82 19.93 0.42 6.23
N MET A 83 18.86 1.01 5.72
CA MET A 83 18.40 0.83 4.35
C MET A 83 18.16 2.18 3.67
N PRO A 84 18.61 2.36 2.41
CA PRO A 84 18.31 3.56 1.64
C PRO A 84 16.83 3.62 1.28
N ASP A 85 16.24 4.82 1.28
CA ASP A 85 14.96 5.07 0.60
C ASP A 85 15.26 5.30 -0.88
N ASP A 86 14.79 4.41 -1.76
CA ASP A 86 14.95 4.53 -3.21
C ASP A 86 13.86 5.40 -3.86
N PHE A 87 12.92 5.91 -3.06
CA PHE A 87 11.95 6.90 -3.51
C PHE A 87 12.60 8.28 -3.74
N HIS A 88 12.51 8.80 -4.96
CA HIS A 88 13.03 10.12 -5.34
C HIS A 88 11.89 11.10 -5.67
N ALA A 89 12.13 12.41 -5.64
CA ALA A 89 11.06 13.39 -5.92
C ALA A 89 10.52 13.31 -7.37
N ASP A 90 11.34 12.85 -8.31
CA ASP A 90 11.01 12.83 -9.75
C ASP A 90 10.18 11.60 -10.18
N VAL A 91 9.51 10.89 -9.27
CA VAL A 91 8.60 9.80 -9.66
C VAL A 91 7.37 10.38 -10.36
N TYR A 92 6.81 9.63 -11.32
CA TYR A 92 5.55 9.96 -11.94
C TYR A 92 4.43 10.19 -10.90
N GLY A 93 3.55 11.15 -11.18
CA GLY A 93 2.33 11.36 -10.40
C GLY A 93 1.15 10.53 -10.90
N TRP A 94 -0.01 10.73 -10.28
CA TRP A 94 -1.29 10.22 -10.76
C TRP A 94 -2.37 11.30 -10.58
N ASP A 95 -3.44 11.17 -11.37
CA ASP A 95 -4.69 11.88 -11.15
C ASP A 95 -5.80 10.85 -10.90
N ASN A 96 -6.38 10.91 -9.71
CA ASN A 96 -7.51 10.08 -9.31
C ASN A 96 -8.74 10.92 -8.94
N SER A 97 -8.79 12.19 -9.34
CA SER A 97 -9.92 13.12 -9.14
C SER A 97 -11.26 12.46 -9.48
N LYS A 98 -11.36 11.84 -10.65
CA LYS A 98 -12.55 11.11 -11.10
C LYS A 98 -13.06 10.07 -10.11
N SER A 99 -12.16 9.30 -9.50
CA SER A 99 -12.55 8.27 -8.52
C SER A 99 -13.04 8.90 -7.20
N ARG A 100 -12.53 10.07 -6.84
CA ARG A 100 -12.95 10.82 -5.65
C ARG A 100 -14.29 11.50 -5.88
N GLU A 101 -14.46 12.13 -7.04
CA GLU A 101 -15.64 12.92 -7.37
C GLU A 101 -16.85 12.04 -7.74
N VAL A 102 -16.64 11.01 -8.57
CA VAL A 102 -17.74 10.18 -9.08
C VAL A 102 -18.10 9.08 -8.10
N LEU A 103 -17.10 8.41 -7.51
CA LEU A 103 -17.34 7.32 -6.58
C LEU A 103 -17.31 7.77 -5.11
N GLY A 104 -16.99 9.04 -4.80
CA GLY A 104 -16.89 9.52 -3.42
C GLY A 104 -15.77 8.86 -2.60
N LEU A 105 -14.73 8.33 -3.25
CA LEU A 105 -13.68 7.57 -2.56
C LEU A 105 -12.78 8.46 -1.72
N GLU A 106 -12.52 7.99 -0.50
CA GLU A 106 -11.46 8.47 0.37
C GLU A 106 -10.43 7.35 0.52
N TYR A 107 -9.15 7.70 0.37
CA TYR A 107 -8.07 6.72 0.36
C TYR A 107 -7.34 6.68 1.70
N ARG A 108 -7.03 5.46 2.15
CA ARG A 108 -6.25 5.23 3.35
C ARG A 108 -4.78 5.54 3.13
N ASP A 109 -4.15 6.13 4.14
CA ASP A 109 -2.72 6.42 4.11
C ASP A 109 -1.87 5.16 4.30
N LEU A 110 -0.60 5.24 3.91
CA LEU A 110 0.32 4.10 3.97
C LEU A 110 0.44 3.53 5.39
N LYS A 111 0.44 4.41 6.40
CA LYS A 111 0.59 4.03 7.81
C LYS A 111 -0.58 3.16 8.28
N THR A 112 -1.79 3.56 7.95
CA THR A 112 -3.02 2.82 8.24
C THR A 112 -3.01 1.46 7.54
N CYS A 113 -2.67 1.43 6.26
CA CYS A 113 -2.61 0.18 5.49
C CYS A 113 -1.61 -0.83 6.08
N VAL A 114 -0.38 -0.37 6.35
CA VAL A 114 0.69 -1.23 6.88
C VAL A 114 0.36 -1.69 8.30
N ARG A 115 -0.08 -0.80 9.19
CA ARG A 115 -0.47 -1.17 10.57
C ARG A 115 -1.54 -2.26 10.57
N ASP A 116 -2.63 -2.04 9.84
CA ASP A 116 -3.76 -2.96 9.85
C ASP A 116 -3.36 -4.32 9.27
N THR A 117 -2.46 -4.32 8.27
CA THR A 117 -1.90 -5.55 7.67
C THR A 117 -1.03 -6.30 8.67
N VAL A 118 -0.07 -5.64 9.31
CA VAL A 118 0.81 -6.26 10.33
C VAL A 118 0.00 -6.84 11.47
N GLN A 119 -0.97 -6.09 12.01
CA GLN A 119 -1.86 -6.59 13.05
C GLN A 119 -2.66 -7.82 12.61
N SER A 120 -3.08 -7.87 11.35
CA SER A 120 -3.76 -9.05 10.80
C SER A 120 -2.83 -10.25 10.70
N LEU A 121 -1.57 -10.06 10.34
CA LEU A 121 -0.57 -11.14 10.25
C LEU A 121 -0.17 -11.65 11.64
N MET A 122 0.07 -10.76 12.60
CA MET A 122 0.45 -11.14 13.97
C MET A 122 -0.64 -12.01 14.63
N ARG A 123 -1.93 -11.67 14.45
CA ARG A 123 -3.05 -12.49 14.94
C ARG A 123 -3.13 -13.90 14.35
N LEU A 124 -2.48 -14.17 13.22
CA LEU A 124 -2.45 -15.48 12.58
C LEU A 124 -1.21 -16.31 12.98
N LEU A 125 -0.21 -15.67 13.58
CA LEU A 125 1.02 -16.31 14.04
C LEU A 125 0.98 -16.70 15.52
N GLU A 126 -0.05 -16.25 16.24
CA GLU A 126 -0.46 -16.71 17.58
C GLU A 126 -1.32 -17.98 17.50
#